data_AF-W4RJH1-F1
#
_entry.id   AF-W4RJH1-F1
#
_cell.length_a   1.000
_cell.length_b   1.000
_cell.length_c   1.000
_cell.angle_alpha   90.00
_cell.angle_beta   90.00
_cell.angle_gamma   90.00
#
_symmetry.space_group_name_H-M   'P 1'
#
loop_
_entity.id
_entity.type
_entity.pdbx_description
1 polymer ?
#
loop_
_entity_poly.entity_id
_entity_poly.type
_entity_poly.pdbx_seq_one_letter_code
_entity_poly.pdbx_strand_id
1 'polypeptide(L)'
;MTIGEGFLILRNGKKGTSPKLIKSKRGQTVGVHEVKRLWVVPAFMLIPGNILSMPFEWWPVFTLGDNTYSLILIPFAIGLHQQVQGMLPKEAVSQLGRRVVGLGILITLIAAAGYWYPIAAIVAVAIAIIGREALTLTQRMQEENMPFYFRKRTMA
;
A
#
# COMPACT_ATOMS: atom_id res chain seq x y z
N MET A 1 -4.00 6.79 -4.12
CA MET A 1 -3.96 5.69 -3.12
C MET A 1 -2.54 5.16 -2.90
N THR A 2 -1.85 4.69 -3.94
CA THR A 2 -0.52 4.04 -3.85
C THR A 2 0.54 4.83 -3.08
N ILE A 3 0.67 6.14 -3.29
CA ILE A 3 1.64 6.98 -2.56
C ILE A 3 1.35 6.99 -1.04
N GLY A 4 0.08 7.18 -0.66
CA GLY A 4 -0.34 7.24 0.75
C GLY A 4 -0.09 5.92 1.47
N GLU A 5 -0.34 4.80 0.80
CA GLU A 5 0.02 3.48 1.31
C GLU A 5 1.54 3.33 1.48
N GLY A 6 2.33 3.70 0.46
CA GLY A 6 3.79 3.65 0.56
C GLY A 6 4.32 4.48 1.73
N PHE A 7 3.74 5.66 1.96
CA PHE A 7 4.06 6.49 3.11
C PHE A 7 3.71 5.84 4.46
N LEU A 8 2.52 5.22 4.56
CA LEU A 8 2.11 4.47 5.75
C LEU A 8 3.04 3.29 6.05
N ILE A 9 3.44 2.56 5.01
CA ILE A 9 4.42 1.47 5.11
C ILE A 9 5.77 1.99 5.61
N LEU A 10 6.26 3.12 5.06
CA LEU A 10 7.53 3.73 5.48
C LEU A 10 7.52 4.19 6.93
N ARG A 11 6.42 4.83 7.37
CA ARG A 11 6.31 5.45 8.69
C ARG A 11 6.00 4.44 9.79
N ASN A 12 5.03 3.57 9.55
CA ASN A 12 4.44 2.70 10.58
C ASN A 12 4.62 1.21 10.31
N GLY A 13 5.02 0.80 9.11
CA GLY A 13 5.21 -0.62 8.77
C GLY A 13 6.31 -1.32 9.58
N LYS A 14 7.30 -0.57 10.08
CA LYS A 14 8.44 -1.08 10.86
C LYS A 14 8.11 -1.38 12.32
N LYS A 15 7.00 -0.86 12.84
CA LYS A 15 6.63 -1.01 14.26
C LYS A 15 5.93 -2.36 14.46
N GLY A 16 6.21 -3.07 15.56
CA GLY A 16 5.48 -4.27 15.98
C GLY A 16 5.52 -5.43 14.97
N THR A 17 6.64 -6.16 14.95
CA THR A 17 6.74 -7.44 14.23
C THR A 17 6.44 -8.58 15.20
N SER A 18 5.71 -9.59 14.75
CA SER A 18 5.36 -10.74 15.59
C SER A 18 6.33 -11.90 15.31
N PRO A 19 7.02 -12.43 16.32
CA PRO A 19 7.87 -13.61 16.14
C PRO A 19 6.99 -14.84 15.91
N LYS A 20 7.39 -15.67 14.96
CA LYS A 20 6.72 -16.93 14.60
C LYS A 20 7.76 -18.00 14.35
N LEU A 21 7.47 -19.24 14.74
CA LEU A 21 8.32 -20.38 14.43
C LEU A 21 7.76 -21.07 13.20
N ILE A 22 8.60 -21.26 12.18
CA ILE A 22 8.23 -22.04 10.99
C ILE A 22 9.25 -23.16 10.77
N LYS A 23 8.79 -24.27 10.18
CA LYS A 23 9.70 -25.31 9.68
C LYS A 23 10.31 -24.83 8.37
N SER A 24 11.64 -24.80 8.30
CA SER A 24 12.35 -24.52 7.05
C SER A 24 12.18 -25.65 6.03
N LYS A 25 12.50 -25.38 4.76
CA LYS A 25 12.56 -26.39 3.68
C LYS A 25 13.48 -27.60 4.01
N ARG A 26 14.39 -27.46 4.98
CA ARG A 26 15.30 -28.52 5.46
C ARG A 26 14.81 -29.21 6.76
N GLY A 27 13.55 -29.00 7.15
CA GLY A 27 12.94 -29.62 8.34
C GLY A 27 13.31 -28.97 9.68
N GLN A 28 14.29 -28.06 9.71
CA GLN A 28 14.69 -27.36 10.94
C GLN A 28 13.71 -26.23 11.31
N THR A 29 13.32 -26.14 12.59
CA THR A 29 12.53 -25.02 13.12
C THR A 29 13.37 -23.75 13.18
N VAL A 30 12.95 -22.71 12.48
CA VAL A 30 13.61 -21.40 12.45
C VAL A 30 12.66 -20.31 12.92
N GLY A 31 13.19 -19.31 13.63
CA GLY A 31 12.44 -18.12 14.00
C GLY A 31 12.33 -17.15 12.82
N VAL A 32 11.13 -16.68 12.54
CA VAL A 32 10.84 -15.68 11.51
C VAL A 32 9.98 -14.58 12.10
N HIS A 33 10.02 -13.39 11.50
CA HIS A 33 9.20 -12.27 11.92
C HIS A 33 8.13 -12.00 10.87
N GLU A 34 6.87 -12.04 11.28
CA GLU A 34 5.73 -11.70 10.44
C GLU A 34 5.31 -10.26 10.70
N VAL A 35 5.09 -9.50 9.63
CA VAL A 35 4.54 -8.14 9.66
C VAL A 35 3.15 -8.18 9.05
N LYS A 36 2.13 -8.08 9.90
CA LYS A 36 0.72 -8.01 9.49
C LYS A 36 0.11 -6.74 10.04
N ARG A 37 -0.30 -5.82 9.17
CA ARG A 37 -0.89 -4.54 9.55
C ARG A 37 -2.05 -4.18 8.65
N LEU A 38 -3.05 -3.53 9.24
CA LEU A 38 -4.19 -2.96 8.54
C LEU A 38 -4.36 -1.53 9.04
N TRP A 39 -4.52 -0.59 8.12
CA TRP A 39 -4.81 0.81 8.42
C TRP A 39 -6.12 1.19 7.76
N VAL A 40 -6.98 1.93 8.46
CA VAL A 40 -8.15 2.57 7.88
C VAL A 40 -7.76 4.00 7.53
N VAL A 41 -7.81 4.33 6.24
CA VAL A 41 -7.45 5.64 5.71
C VAL A 41 -8.72 6.38 5.32
N PRO A 42 -9.02 7.53 5.98
CA PRO A 42 -10.11 8.39 5.54
C PRO A 42 -9.70 9.09 4.23
N ALA A 43 -10.40 8.80 3.14
CA ALA A 43 -10.24 9.51 1.87
C ALA A 43 -11.43 10.42 1.65
N PHE A 44 -11.16 11.65 1.24
CA PHE A 44 -12.20 12.62 0.91
C PHE A 44 -12.31 12.77 -0.60
N MET A 45 -13.52 12.78 -1.13
CA MET A 45 -13.80 12.92 -2.56
C MET A 45 -14.88 13.99 -2.78
N LEU A 46 -14.67 14.87 -3.76
CA LEU A 46 -15.67 15.85 -4.16
C LEU A 46 -16.62 15.22 -5.19
N ILE A 47 -17.92 15.34 -4.96
CA ILE A 47 -18.97 14.85 -5.85
C ILE A 47 -19.90 16.02 -6.19
N PRO A 48 -20.35 16.17 -7.45
CA PRO A 48 -21.34 17.20 -7.81
C PRO A 48 -22.61 17.07 -6.96
N GLY A 49 -23.07 18.19 -6.40
CA GLY A 49 -24.12 18.26 -5.39
C GLY A 49 -25.54 17.93 -5.88
N ASN A 50 -25.73 17.66 -7.17
CA ASN A 50 -27.04 17.25 -7.71
C ASN A 50 -27.26 15.73 -7.73
N ILE A 51 -26.23 14.93 -7.43
CA ILE A 51 -26.28 13.47 -7.61
C ILE A 51 -26.72 12.74 -6.33
N LEU A 52 -26.47 13.31 -5.16
CA LEU A 52 -26.72 12.68 -3.87
C LEU A 52 -27.44 13.64 -2.93
N SER A 53 -28.67 13.29 -2.55
CA SER A 53 -29.34 13.91 -1.39
C SER A 53 -28.67 13.41 -0.12
N MET A 54 -27.81 14.23 0.47
CA MET A 54 -27.23 13.90 1.77
C MET A 54 -28.34 13.89 2.84
N PRO A 55 -28.37 12.87 3.72
CA PRO A 55 -29.39 12.78 4.76
C PRO A 55 -29.21 13.83 5.88
N PHE A 56 -28.17 14.64 5.81
CA PHE A 56 -27.80 15.63 6.83
C PHE A 56 -27.73 17.03 6.22
N GLU A 57 -28.48 17.98 6.77
CA GLU A 57 -28.50 19.37 6.30
C GLU A 57 -27.23 20.17 6.64
N TRP A 58 -26.47 19.75 7.66
CA TRP A 58 -25.25 20.43 8.12
C TRP A 58 -23.99 20.06 7.32
N TRP A 59 -24.12 19.21 6.30
CA TRP A 59 -22.97 18.67 5.57
C TRP A 59 -22.24 19.74 4.75
N PRO A 60 -20.89 19.76 4.73
CA PRO A 60 -20.16 20.80 4.01
C PRO A 60 -20.34 20.67 2.49
N VAL A 61 -20.90 21.72 1.91
CA VAL A 61 -21.09 21.90 0.47
C VAL A 61 -20.29 23.12 0.02
N PHE A 62 -19.60 23.00 -1.11
CA PHE A 62 -18.75 24.02 -1.69
C PHE A 62 -19.27 24.40 -3.07
N THR A 63 -19.33 25.70 -3.35
CA THR A 63 -19.68 26.22 -4.68
C THR A 63 -18.42 26.71 -5.39
N LEU A 64 -18.15 26.19 -6.60
CA LEU A 64 -17.07 26.67 -7.47
C LEU A 64 -17.67 27.06 -8.83
N GLY A 65 -17.76 28.37 -9.07
CA GLY A 65 -18.48 28.92 -10.23
C GLY A 65 -19.97 28.57 -10.14
N ASP A 66 -20.52 28.05 -11.23
CA ASP A 66 -21.93 27.61 -11.30
C ASP A 66 -22.15 26.17 -10.78
N ASN A 67 -21.08 25.48 -10.38
CA ASN A 67 -21.16 24.09 -9.94
C ASN A 67 -21.09 24.00 -8.41
N THR A 68 -21.99 23.18 -7.86
CA THR A 68 -22.01 22.85 -6.43
C THR A 68 -21.38 21.46 -6.23
N TYR A 69 -20.53 21.32 -5.22
CA TYR A 69 -19.81 20.10 -4.87
C TYR A 69 -19.99 19.76 -3.40
N SER A 70 -20.26 18.50 -3.11
CA SER A 70 -20.34 17.96 -1.75
C SER A 70 -19.12 17.08 -1.48
N LEU A 71 -18.56 17.17 -0.26
CA LEU A 71 -17.39 16.38 0.14
C LEU A 71 -17.83 15.03 0.72
N ILE A 72 -17.40 13.89 0.20
CA ILE A 72 -17.70 12.57 0.80
C ILE A 72 -16.47 11.99 1.46
N LEU A 73 -16.66 11.47 2.67
CA LEU A 73 -15.66 10.66 3.37
C LEU A 73 -15.87 9.18 3.04
N ILE A 74 -14.82 8.53 2.53
CA ILE A 74 -14.80 7.09 2.25
C ILE A 74 -13.66 6.45 3.08
N PRO A 75 -13.96 5.56 4.04
CA PRO A 75 -12.93 4.87 4.80
C PRO A 75 -12.38 3.68 4.00
N PHE A 76 -11.14 3.78 3.53
CA PHE A 76 -10.47 2.70 2.81
C PHE A 76 -9.58 1.88 3.74
N ALA A 77 -9.69 0.55 3.67
CA ALA A 77 -8.79 -0.36 4.38
C ALA A 77 -7.54 -0.65 3.53
N ILE A 78 -6.35 -0.38 4.09
CA ILE A 78 -5.06 -0.63 3.46
C ILE A 78 -4.28 -1.65 4.29
N GLY A 79 -3.95 -2.79 3.71
CA GLY A 79 -3.30 -3.91 4.39
C GLY A 79 -1.86 -4.14 3.93
N LEU A 80 -0.97 -4.42 4.89
CA LEU A 80 0.37 -4.94 4.66
C LEU A 80 0.48 -6.33 5.28
N HIS A 81 0.87 -7.31 4.47
CA HIS A 81 1.22 -8.65 4.94
C HIS A 81 2.55 -9.05 4.31
N GLN A 82 3.57 -9.22 5.14
CA GLN A 82 4.92 -9.57 4.70
C GLN A 82 5.58 -10.50 5.73
N GLN A 83 6.27 -11.54 5.26
CA GLN A 83 6.95 -12.50 6.13
C GLN A 83 8.46 -12.40 5.93
N VAL A 84 9.14 -11.73 6.86
CA VAL A 84 10.58 -11.48 6.71
C VAL A 84 11.36 -12.64 7.32
N GLN A 85 12.04 -13.41 6.46
CA GLN A 85 12.81 -14.61 6.83
C GLN A 85 14.33 -14.40 6.70
N GLY A 86 14.77 -13.54 5.78
CA GLY A 86 16.18 -13.39 5.35
C GLY A 86 16.86 -12.05 5.70
N MET A 87 16.16 -11.08 6.28
CA MET A 87 16.71 -9.75 6.60
C MET A 87 16.10 -9.17 7.88
N LEU A 88 16.65 -8.06 8.37
CA LEU A 88 16.02 -7.25 9.41
C LEU A 88 14.65 -6.74 8.89
N PRO A 89 13.53 -7.01 9.59
CA PRO A 89 12.19 -6.61 9.16
C PRO A 89 12.06 -5.12 8.84
N LYS A 90 12.86 -4.29 9.53
CA LYS A 90 12.91 -2.84 9.34
C LYS A 90 13.36 -2.44 7.94
N GLU A 91 14.35 -3.13 7.36
CA GLU A 91 14.90 -2.82 6.04
C GLU A 91 14.01 -3.34 4.92
N ALA A 92 13.50 -4.57 5.03
CA ALA A 92 12.60 -5.15 4.05
C ALA A 92 11.34 -4.28 3.85
N VAL A 93 10.71 -3.85 4.96
CA VAL A 93 9.52 -2.99 4.92
C VAL A 93 9.85 -1.58 4.38
N SER A 94 11.04 -1.05 4.65
CA SER A 94 11.44 0.26 4.11
C SER A 94 11.64 0.23 2.59
N GLN A 95 12.22 -0.84 2.07
CA GLN A 95 12.43 -0.99 0.63
C GLN A 95 11.10 -1.12 -0.11
N LEU A 96 10.15 -1.87 0.46
CA LEU A 96 8.79 -1.96 -0.06
C LEU A 96 8.14 -0.59 -0.17
N GLY A 97 8.13 0.16 0.93
CA GLY A 97 7.51 1.48 0.96
C GLY A 97 8.09 2.42 -0.10
N ARG A 98 9.41 2.40 -0.33
CA ARG A 98 10.05 3.19 -1.39
C ARG A 98 9.62 2.78 -2.79
N ARG A 99 9.55 1.47 -3.07
CA ARG A 99 9.09 0.95 -4.38
C ARG A 99 7.64 1.35 -4.66
N VAL A 100 6.78 1.25 -3.65
CA VAL A 100 5.35 1.65 -3.75
C VAL A 100 5.19 3.16 -3.96
N VAL A 101 5.97 3.99 -3.25
CA VAL A 101 5.96 5.45 -3.47
C VAL A 101 6.45 5.78 -4.88
N GLY A 102 7.54 5.17 -5.34
CA GLY A 102 8.09 5.40 -6.68
C GLY A 102 7.09 5.05 -7.79
N LEU A 103 6.41 3.91 -7.67
CA LEU A 103 5.33 3.52 -8.58
C LEU A 103 4.17 4.53 -8.54
N GLY A 104 3.81 5.00 -7.35
CA GLY A 104 2.81 6.05 -7.19
C GLY A 104 3.17 7.36 -7.89
N ILE A 105 4.41 7.83 -7.75
CA ILE A 105 4.90 9.04 -8.43
C ILE A 105 4.82 8.86 -9.96
N LEU A 106 5.27 7.71 -10.48
CA LEU A 106 5.19 7.41 -11.91
C LEU A 106 3.76 7.49 -12.43
N ILE A 107 2.80 6.85 -11.74
CA ILE A 107 1.38 6.90 -12.12
C ILE A 107 0.86 8.33 -12.09
N THR A 108 1.21 9.12 -11.07
CA THR A 108 0.78 10.52 -10.98
C THR A 108 1.29 11.36 -12.15
N LEU A 109 2.54 11.15 -12.59
CA LEU A 109 3.08 11.84 -13.76
C LEU A 109 2.34 11.46 -15.05
N ILE A 110 2.04 10.16 -15.25
CA ILE A 110 1.29 9.69 -16.42
C ILE A 110 -0.15 10.23 -16.39
N ALA A 111 -0.78 10.23 -15.22
CA ALA A 111 -2.13 10.76 -15.05
C ALA A 111 -2.18 12.28 -15.29
N ALA A 112 -1.15 13.03 -14.90
CA ALA A 112 -1.05 14.47 -15.19
C ALA A 112 -0.94 14.74 -16.71
N ALA A 113 -0.20 13.89 -17.44
CA ALA A 113 -0.17 13.94 -18.91
C ALA A 113 -1.56 13.65 -19.55
N GLY A 114 -2.43 12.96 -18.81
CA GLY A 114 -3.84 12.73 -19.14
C GLY A 114 -4.65 14.00 -19.39
N TYR A 115 -4.22 15.15 -18.86
CA TYR A 115 -4.87 16.43 -19.12
C TYR A 115 -4.84 16.82 -20.60
N TRP A 116 -3.72 16.54 -21.28
CA TRP A 116 -3.56 16.83 -22.72
C TRP A 116 -3.98 15.66 -23.60
N TYR A 117 -3.83 14.42 -23.10
CA TYR A 117 -4.13 13.20 -23.85
C TYR A 117 -5.08 12.30 -23.06
N PRO A 118 -6.38 12.27 -23.37
CA PRO A 118 -7.35 11.44 -22.64
C PRO A 118 -6.98 9.95 -22.56
N ILE A 119 -6.31 9.43 -23.59
CA ILE A 119 -5.80 8.04 -23.64
C ILE A 119 -4.79 7.77 -22.52
N ALA A 120 -3.98 8.76 -22.14
CA ALA A 120 -2.99 8.61 -21.08
C ALA A 120 -3.64 8.36 -19.71
N ALA A 121 -4.88 8.84 -19.47
CA ALA A 121 -5.61 8.53 -18.25
C ALA A 121 -5.96 7.03 -18.16
N ILE A 122 -6.41 6.42 -19.27
CA ILE A 122 -6.71 4.98 -19.34
C ILE A 122 -5.44 4.17 -19.10
N VAL A 123 -4.33 4.57 -19.74
CA VAL A 123 -3.02 3.93 -19.58
C VAL A 123 -2.53 4.05 -18.13
N ALA A 124 -2.70 5.21 -17.49
CA ALA A 124 -2.33 5.42 -16.10
C ALA A 124 -3.07 4.45 -15.16
N VAL A 125 -4.37 4.26 -15.38
CA VAL A 125 -5.19 3.31 -14.58
C VAL A 125 -4.71 1.88 -14.81
N ALA A 126 -4.47 1.47 -16.06
CA ALA A 126 -3.97 0.14 -16.38
C ALA A 126 -2.61 -0.14 -15.69
N ILE A 127 -1.67 0.80 -15.79
CA ILE A 127 -0.36 0.72 -15.14
C ILE A 127 -0.51 0.68 -13.61
N ALA A 128 -1.44 1.44 -13.05
CA ALA A 128 -1.69 1.44 -11.62
C ALA A 128 -2.13 0.07 -11.11
N ILE A 129 -3.03 -0.60 -11.82
CA ILE A 129 -3.54 -1.93 -11.46
C ILE A 129 -2.44 -2.98 -11.67
N ILE A 130 -1.92 -3.08 -12.90
CA ILE A 130 -0.94 -4.12 -13.28
C ILE A 130 0.34 -3.95 -12.48
N GLY A 131 0.88 -2.75 -12.41
CA GLY A 131 2.13 -2.46 -11.70
C GLY A 131 2.00 -2.76 -10.22
N ARG A 132 0.83 -2.52 -9.60
CA ARG A 132 0.62 -2.80 -8.18
C ARG A 132 0.55 -4.29 -7.88
N GLU A 133 -0.15 -5.04 -8.70
CA GLU A 133 -0.23 -6.51 -8.56
C GLU A 133 1.14 -7.15 -8.82
N ALA A 134 1.85 -6.71 -9.87
CA ALA A 134 3.20 -7.19 -10.17
C ALA A 134 4.19 -6.94 -9.02
N LEU A 135 4.12 -5.77 -8.37
CA LEU A 135 4.98 -5.45 -7.23
C LEU A 135 4.71 -6.37 -6.04
N THR A 136 3.44 -6.71 -5.80
CA THR A 136 3.03 -7.62 -4.73
C THR A 136 3.49 -9.06 -5.01
N LEU A 137 3.33 -9.53 -6.26
CA LEU A 137 3.75 -10.87 -6.67
C LEU A 137 5.26 -11.05 -6.64
N THR A 138 6.00 -10.14 -7.28
CA THR A 138 7.47 -10.20 -7.33
C THR A 138 8.09 -10.19 -5.94
N GLN A 139 7.45 -9.53 -4.99
CA GLN A 139 7.92 -9.45 -3.62
C GLN A 139 7.69 -10.75 -2.84
N ARG A 140 6.53 -11.39 -3.01
CA ARG A 140 6.27 -12.74 -2.47
C ARG A 140 7.30 -13.74 -3.01
N MET A 141 7.57 -13.70 -4.31
CA MET A 141 8.56 -14.58 -4.95
C MET A 141 10.00 -14.32 -4.51
N GLN A 142 10.37 -13.05 -4.27
CA GLN A 142 11.71 -12.69 -3.77
C GLN A 142 11.94 -13.21 -2.34
N GLU A 143 10.92 -13.17 -1.48
CA GLU A 143 11.04 -13.68 -0.11
C GLU A 143 11.11 -15.21 -0.03
N GLU A 144 10.38 -15.94 -0.87
CA GLU A 144 10.45 -17.40 -0.92
C GLU A 144 11.82 -17.95 -1.35
N ASN A 145 12.60 -17.11 -2.05
CA ASN A 145 13.92 -17.45 -2.57
C ASN A 145 15.07 -16.95 -1.69
N MET A 146 14.82 -16.14 -0.65
CA MET A 146 15.89 -15.71 0.26
C MET A 146 16.26 -16.81 1.29
N PRO A 147 17.57 -17.01 1.56
CA PRO A 147 18.01 -17.90 2.63
C PRO A 147 17.63 -17.33 4.00
N PHE A 148 17.31 -18.22 4.95
CA PHE A 148 16.95 -17.87 6.33
C PHE A 148 18.12 -17.17 7.04
N TYR A 149 17.88 -15.98 7.59
CA TYR A 149 18.90 -15.18 8.30
C TYR A 149 19.15 -15.71 9.72
N PHE A 150 18.09 -16.14 10.40
CA PHE A 150 18.18 -16.66 11.77
C PHE A 150 18.64 -18.12 11.76
N ARG A 151 19.93 -18.35 12.00
CA ARG A 151 20.49 -19.66 12.34
C ARG A 151 20.33 -19.91 13.84
N LYS A 152 19.91 -21.13 14.24
CA LYS A 152 20.01 -21.58 15.63
C LYS A 152 21.48 -21.56 16.05
N ARG A 153 21.82 -20.83 17.11
CA ARG A 153 23.08 -21.02 17.82
C ARG A 153 22.87 -22.17 18.79
N THR A 154 23.46 -23.32 18.49
CA THR A 154 23.55 -24.43 19.45
C THR A 154 24.41 -23.93 20.61
N MET A 155 23.81 -23.74 21.79
CA MET A 155 24.60 -23.74 23.02
C MET A 155 24.89 -25.22 23.32
N ALA A 156 26.17 -25.56 23.19
CA ALA A 156 26.74 -26.81 23.71
C ALA A 156 26.88 -26.69 25.23
#